data_AF-A0A2W2MYL3-F1
#
_entry.id   AF-A0A2W2MYL3-F1
#
_cell.length_a   1.000
_cell.length_b   1.000
_cell.length_c   1.000
_cell.angle_alpha   90.00
_cell.angle_beta   90.00
_cell.angle_gamma   90.00
#
_symmetry.space_group_name_H-M   'P 1'
#
loop_
_entity.id
_entity.type
_entity.pdbx_description
1 polymer ?
#
loop_
_entity_poly.entity_id
_entity_poly.type
_entity_poly.pdbx_seq_one_letter_code
_entity_poly.pdbx_strand_id
1 'polypeptide(L)'
;MAQDTAQQAPAAPAAPARALLPLLLPALAVGVGSSLMFLLVSGLAEELQGALWQDLPDALGIGRYSVVWMLAVLTATGVLVGLVVWKAPRHAGPDPATLGLTAAPIRPAVLPGLLAATMLMLAGGPSLGPENPVIMANVALAFWLGRRLLPRMPGALWPVLAEAATIGALFGTPVAAALVISEALAGRPAKGALWDNLFAPLAAGAAGAMTTALVAHPTFDLGLPPLGRPRWDDLLAALVIASAAALLGLAAVYAFPYVHRVFSRLGHPMVALPVGGLVLGLLGALGGHLTLFKGLSEVAELARDPDGRTAGQFATLAVVKLAALLVAASCGFRGGRIFPSVFIGAAFGLTAHALVPAVPPALGVAAGVLGMLMAVTRQGWVSLFTAAVLVSSPTVLALLCVASLPAWLLVTGRPQMQLSKDGRAIR
;
A
#
# COMPACT_ATOMS: atom_id res chain seq x y z
N MET A 1 15.15 -41.88 33.85
CA MET A 1 13.94 -41.27 33.28
C MET A 1 13.43 -40.24 34.26
N ALA A 2 13.84 -38.98 34.10
CA ALA A 2 13.23 -37.85 34.80
C ALA A 2 12.57 -37.01 33.71
N GLN A 3 11.23 -37.05 33.64
CA GLN A 3 10.46 -36.19 32.77
C GLN A 3 10.38 -34.81 33.43
N ASP A 4 10.95 -33.83 32.74
CA ASP A 4 10.85 -32.41 33.05
C ASP A 4 9.38 -31.99 32.93
N THR A 5 8.73 -31.74 34.06
CA THR A 5 7.38 -31.19 34.12
C THR A 5 7.45 -29.70 33.78
N ALA A 6 7.58 -29.37 32.50
CA ALA A 6 7.42 -28.01 32.03
C ALA A 6 6.02 -27.52 32.45
N GLN A 7 5.98 -26.51 33.34
CA GLN A 7 4.77 -25.80 33.75
C GLN A 7 4.00 -25.36 32.50
N GLN A 8 2.92 -26.06 32.18
CA GLN A 8 1.93 -25.59 31.22
C GLN A 8 1.26 -24.36 31.83
N ALA A 9 1.60 -23.18 31.30
CA ALA A 9 0.83 -21.97 31.58
C ALA A 9 -0.65 -22.25 31.27
N PRO A 10 -1.60 -21.93 32.18
CA PRO A 10 -3.01 -22.22 31.96
C PRO A 10 -3.48 -21.53 30.67
N ALA A 11 -4.10 -22.31 29.78
CA ALA A 11 -4.69 -21.79 28.55
C ALA A 11 -5.70 -20.69 28.92
N ALA A 12 -5.52 -19.50 28.35
CA ALA A 12 -6.44 -18.40 28.61
C ALA A 12 -7.86 -18.82 28.17
N PRO A 13 -8.88 -18.66 29.02
CA PRO A 13 -10.24 -19.09 28.68
C PRO A 13 -10.76 -18.34 27.46
N ALA A 14 -11.38 -19.07 26.53
CA ALA A 14 -12.01 -18.51 25.34
C ALA A 14 -13.11 -17.50 25.72
N ALA A 15 -13.19 -16.40 24.98
CA ALA A 15 -14.21 -15.40 25.20
C ALA A 15 -15.62 -15.98 24.92
N PRO A 16 -16.59 -15.82 25.83
CA PRO A 16 -17.95 -16.31 25.58
C PRO A 16 -18.60 -15.51 24.44
N ALA A 17 -19.40 -16.14 23.58
CA ALA A 17 -20.00 -15.51 22.40
C ALA A 17 -20.75 -14.20 22.69
N ARG A 18 -21.40 -14.10 23.86
CA ARG A 18 -22.06 -12.88 24.37
C ARG A 18 -21.14 -11.65 24.52
N ALA A 19 -19.83 -11.86 24.66
CA ALA A 19 -18.82 -10.81 24.72
C ALA A 19 -18.36 -10.35 23.32
N LEU A 20 -18.42 -11.23 22.32
CA LEU A 20 -18.01 -10.94 20.94
C LEU A 20 -19.14 -10.33 20.10
N LEU A 21 -20.39 -10.78 20.33
CA LEU A 21 -21.56 -10.35 19.56
C LEU A 21 -21.75 -8.82 19.51
N PRO A 22 -21.57 -8.06 20.62
CA PRO A 22 -21.70 -6.60 20.59
C PRO A 22 -20.65 -5.88 19.74
N LEU A 23 -19.52 -6.54 19.43
CA LEU A 23 -18.45 -5.98 18.60
C LEU A 23 -18.73 -6.11 17.10
N LEU A 24 -19.63 -7.01 16.71
CA LEU A 24 -19.90 -7.33 15.31
C LEU A 24 -20.52 -6.13 14.57
N LEU A 25 -21.60 -5.55 15.11
CA LEU A 25 -22.29 -4.44 14.44
C LEU A 25 -21.40 -3.19 14.26
N PRO A 26 -20.62 -2.75 15.27
CA PRO A 26 -19.61 -1.71 15.09
C PRO A 26 -18.55 -2.06 14.04
N ALA A 27 -18.04 -3.30 14.05
CA ALA A 27 -17.04 -3.75 13.09
C ALA A 27 -17.57 -3.72 11.64
N LEU A 28 -18.78 -4.22 11.41
CA LEU A 28 -19.43 -4.19 10.10
C LEU A 28 -19.68 -2.75 9.64
N ALA A 29 -20.20 -1.89 10.51
CA ALA A 29 -20.47 -0.49 10.17
C ALA A 29 -19.18 0.29 9.82
N VAL A 30 -18.11 0.07 10.58
CA VAL A 30 -16.78 0.65 10.28
C VAL A 30 -16.23 0.06 8.98
N GLY A 31 -16.42 -1.24 8.74
CA GLY A 31 -16.08 -1.94 7.50
C GLY A 31 -16.68 -1.27 6.26
N VAL A 32 -18.02 -1.17 6.24
CA VAL A 32 -18.77 -0.54 5.16
C VAL A 32 -18.38 0.93 5.00
N GLY A 33 -18.36 1.71 6.09
CA GLY A 33 -18.04 3.13 6.03
C GLY A 33 -16.61 3.41 5.52
N SER A 34 -15.65 2.59 5.92
CA SER A 34 -14.25 2.74 5.47
C SER A 34 -14.07 2.42 3.99
N SER A 35 -14.78 1.40 3.49
CA SER A 35 -14.82 1.05 2.06
C SER A 35 -15.49 2.16 1.24
N LEU A 36 -16.63 2.67 1.67
CA LEU A 36 -17.31 3.77 0.97
C LEU A 36 -16.46 5.04 0.90
N MET A 37 -15.72 5.37 1.96
CA MET A 37 -14.76 6.47 1.94
C MET A 37 -13.64 6.23 0.91
N PHE A 38 -13.07 5.03 0.88
CA PHE A 38 -12.07 4.65 -0.11
C PHE A 38 -12.60 4.79 -1.54
N LEU A 39 -13.79 4.26 -1.81
CA LEU A 39 -14.44 4.32 -3.12
C LEU A 39 -14.75 5.75 -3.54
N LEU A 40 -15.25 6.58 -2.63
CA LEU A 40 -15.52 7.99 -2.90
C LEU A 40 -14.25 8.74 -3.30
N VAL A 41 -13.18 8.62 -2.52
CA VAL A 41 -11.91 9.31 -2.77
C VAL A 41 -11.29 8.83 -4.09
N SER A 42 -11.30 7.52 -4.33
CA SER A 42 -10.70 6.94 -5.54
C SER A 42 -11.51 7.25 -6.79
N GLY A 43 -12.84 7.13 -6.73
CA GLY A 43 -13.72 7.43 -7.86
C GLY A 43 -13.67 8.90 -8.27
N LEU A 44 -13.70 9.83 -7.30
CA LEU A 44 -13.55 11.26 -7.61
C LEU A 44 -12.16 11.59 -8.20
N ALA A 45 -11.11 10.92 -7.73
CA ALA A 45 -9.78 11.08 -8.28
C ALA A 45 -9.66 10.52 -9.71
N GLU A 46 -10.32 9.38 -9.99
CA GLU A 46 -10.31 8.75 -11.32
C GLU A 46 -11.09 9.58 -12.36
N GLU A 47 -12.21 10.18 -11.98
CA GLU A 47 -12.94 11.16 -12.82
C GLU A 47 -12.06 12.37 -13.15
N LEU A 48 -11.39 12.95 -12.13
CA LEU A 48 -10.47 14.06 -12.33
C LEU A 48 -9.25 13.64 -13.17
N GLN A 49 -8.77 12.40 -13.02
CA GLN A 49 -7.71 11.84 -13.84
C GLN A 49 -8.14 11.76 -15.32
N GLY A 50 -9.37 11.31 -15.61
CA GLY A 50 -9.92 11.29 -16.96
C GLY A 50 -9.91 12.68 -17.59
N ALA A 51 -10.42 13.68 -16.87
CA ALA A 51 -10.44 15.06 -17.33
C ALA A 51 -9.02 15.62 -17.60
N LEU A 52 -8.05 15.36 -16.71
CA LEU A 52 -6.69 15.90 -16.82
C LEU A 52 -5.84 15.23 -17.91
N TRP A 53 -6.04 13.94 -18.17
CA TRP A 53 -5.14 13.15 -19.02
C TRP A 53 -5.75 12.72 -20.36
N GLN A 54 -7.07 12.87 -20.53
CA GLN A 54 -7.79 12.56 -21.77
C GLN A 54 -8.46 13.83 -22.33
N ASP A 55 -9.47 14.37 -21.64
CA ASP A 55 -10.35 15.40 -22.20
C ASP A 55 -9.64 16.75 -22.42
N LEU A 56 -8.87 17.19 -21.43
CA LEU A 56 -8.15 18.46 -21.49
C LEU A 56 -7.03 18.49 -22.53
N PRO A 57 -6.11 17.50 -22.62
CA PRO A 57 -5.11 17.49 -23.68
C PRO A 57 -5.75 17.41 -25.08
N ASP A 58 -6.84 16.65 -25.25
CA ASP A 58 -7.57 16.60 -26.53
C ASP A 58 -8.17 17.96 -26.91
N ALA A 59 -8.81 18.64 -25.95
CA ALA A 59 -9.39 19.97 -26.16
C ALA A 59 -8.33 21.03 -26.50
N LEU A 60 -7.10 20.87 -26.00
CA LEU A 60 -5.96 21.75 -26.27
C LEU A 60 -5.15 21.34 -27.52
N GLY A 61 -5.46 20.20 -28.14
CA GLY A 61 -4.69 19.64 -29.25
C GLY A 61 -3.27 19.21 -28.86
N ILE A 62 -3.03 18.90 -27.59
CA ILE A 62 -1.75 18.41 -27.07
C ILE A 62 -1.82 16.89 -26.97
N GLY A 63 -0.77 16.18 -27.39
CA GLY A 63 -0.74 14.73 -27.29
C GLY A 63 -0.96 14.25 -25.84
N ARG A 64 -1.94 13.35 -25.64
CA ARG A 64 -2.18 12.67 -24.37
C ARG A 64 -0.88 12.03 -23.88
N TYR A 65 -0.54 12.24 -22.62
CA TYR A 65 0.71 11.78 -22.00
C TYR A 65 2.00 12.17 -22.76
N SER A 66 1.98 13.23 -23.58
CA SER A 66 3.21 13.78 -24.16
C SER A 66 4.15 14.26 -23.04
N VAL A 67 5.45 14.28 -23.32
CA VAL A 67 6.47 14.73 -22.35
C VAL A 67 6.14 16.11 -21.79
N VAL A 68 5.71 17.03 -22.65
CA VAL A 68 5.32 18.39 -22.24
C VAL A 68 4.10 18.36 -21.32
N TRP A 69 3.08 17.56 -21.64
CA TRP A 69 1.88 17.43 -20.81
C TRP A 69 2.18 16.79 -19.45
N MET A 70 2.97 15.72 -19.43
CA MET A 70 3.40 15.08 -18.17
C MET A 70 4.13 16.06 -17.26
N LEU A 71 5.10 16.82 -17.79
CA LEU A 71 5.82 17.84 -17.04
C LEU A 71 4.88 18.93 -16.50
N ALA A 72 3.97 19.43 -17.34
CA ALA A 72 3.02 20.47 -16.97
C ALA A 72 2.07 20.01 -15.86
N VAL A 73 1.40 18.87 -16.04
CA VAL A 73 0.40 18.35 -15.10
C VAL A 73 1.05 17.96 -13.77
N LEU A 74 2.21 17.28 -13.77
CA LEU A 74 2.87 16.87 -12.52
C LEU A 74 3.39 18.08 -11.73
N THR A 75 3.95 19.08 -12.41
CA THR A 75 4.39 20.33 -11.77
C THR A 75 3.19 21.11 -11.22
N ALA A 76 2.12 21.25 -12.00
CA ALA A 76 0.88 21.90 -11.57
C ALA A 76 0.24 21.18 -10.37
N THR A 77 0.25 19.84 -10.38
CA THR A 77 -0.19 19.02 -9.25
C THR A 77 0.64 19.30 -8.00
N GLY A 78 1.97 19.42 -8.15
CA GLY A 78 2.84 19.85 -7.06
C GLY A 78 2.48 21.23 -6.51
N VAL A 79 2.12 22.19 -7.38
CA VAL A 79 1.66 23.52 -6.95
C VAL A 79 0.33 23.45 -6.20
N LEU A 80 -0.66 22.74 -6.74
CA LEU A 80 -1.99 22.61 -6.13
C LEU A 80 -1.94 21.88 -4.79
N VAL A 81 -1.23 20.74 -4.72
CA VAL A 81 -1.02 20.03 -3.45
C VAL A 81 -0.20 20.87 -2.48
N GLY A 82 0.82 21.59 -2.97
CA GLY A 82 1.58 22.56 -2.17
C GLY A 82 0.70 23.62 -1.53
N LEU A 83 -0.27 24.15 -2.27
CA LEU A 83 -1.20 25.18 -1.81
C LEU A 83 -2.13 24.62 -0.73
N VAL A 84 -2.67 23.42 -0.95
CA VAL A 84 -3.51 22.73 0.06
C VAL A 84 -2.69 22.45 1.31
N VAL A 85 -1.49 21.90 1.19
CA VAL A 85 -0.61 21.62 2.34
C VAL A 85 -0.20 22.90 3.06
N TRP A 86 -0.01 24.01 2.37
CA TRP A 86 0.33 25.29 2.99
C TRP A 86 -0.83 25.92 3.75
N LYS A 87 -2.04 25.89 3.19
CA LYS A 87 -3.21 26.63 3.73
C LYS A 87 -4.13 25.80 4.59
N ALA A 88 -4.21 24.49 4.39
CA ALA A 88 -5.14 23.65 5.12
C ALA A 88 -4.74 23.51 6.60
N PRO A 89 -5.72 23.29 7.50
CA PRO A 89 -5.43 23.06 8.90
C PRO A 89 -4.39 21.95 9.11
N ARG A 90 -3.39 22.20 9.96
CA ARG A 90 -2.33 21.24 10.29
C ARG A 90 -1.64 20.65 9.04
N HIS A 91 -1.48 21.48 8.01
CA HIS A 91 -0.79 21.15 6.76
C HIS A 91 -1.36 19.94 6.00
N ALA A 92 -2.67 19.69 6.12
CA ALA A 92 -3.32 18.52 5.54
C ALA A 92 -2.75 17.18 6.07
N GLY A 93 -2.31 17.15 7.32
CA GLY A 93 -1.82 15.94 8.00
C GLY A 93 -0.33 15.95 8.33
N PRO A 94 0.15 14.92 9.06
CA PRO A 94 1.57 14.74 9.35
C PRO A 94 2.34 14.44 8.07
N ASP A 95 3.64 14.67 8.10
CA ASP A 95 4.55 14.35 7.00
C ASP A 95 4.39 12.89 6.52
N PRO A 96 4.14 12.63 5.21
CA PRO A 96 4.01 11.27 4.68
C PRO A 96 5.22 10.38 4.98
N ALA A 97 6.42 10.95 5.09
CA ALA A 97 7.64 10.19 5.41
C ALA A 97 7.60 9.58 6.81
N THR A 98 6.79 10.14 7.72
CA THR A 98 6.62 9.65 9.08
C THR A 98 5.49 8.64 9.24
N LEU A 99 4.73 8.38 8.17
CA LEU A 99 3.57 7.48 8.20
C LEU A 99 3.95 6.03 7.88
N GLY A 100 3.43 5.13 8.69
CA GLY A 100 3.33 3.70 8.43
C GLY A 100 1.88 3.31 8.17
N LEU A 101 1.55 2.02 8.32
CA LEU A 101 0.20 1.50 8.12
C LEU A 101 -0.70 1.60 9.36
N THR A 102 -0.12 2.00 10.50
CA THR A 102 -0.87 2.33 11.71
C THR A 102 -1.01 3.84 11.84
N ALA A 103 -2.23 4.31 12.12
CA ALA A 103 -2.54 5.72 12.20
C ALA A 103 -3.02 6.10 13.61
N ALA A 104 -2.43 7.16 14.17
CA ALA A 104 -2.98 7.79 15.35
C ALA A 104 -4.23 8.61 14.97
N PRO A 105 -5.30 8.59 15.78
CA PRO A 105 -6.46 9.43 15.54
C PRO A 105 -6.09 10.91 15.43
N ILE A 106 -6.41 11.52 14.30
CA ILE A 106 -6.24 12.95 14.06
C ILE A 106 -7.57 13.70 14.20
N ARG A 107 -7.50 15.02 14.34
CA ARG A 107 -8.70 15.87 14.44
C ARG A 107 -9.48 15.83 13.12
N PRO A 108 -10.82 15.63 13.13
CA PRO A 108 -11.63 15.60 11.91
C PRO A 108 -11.51 16.86 11.02
N ALA A 109 -11.20 18.02 11.61
CA ALA A 109 -10.98 19.27 10.89
C ALA A 109 -9.79 19.24 9.89
N VAL A 110 -8.88 18.27 10.01
CA VAL A 110 -7.73 18.10 9.09
C VAL A 110 -8.12 17.29 7.85
N LEU A 111 -9.20 16.51 7.93
CA LEU A 111 -9.59 15.55 6.89
C LEU A 111 -9.89 16.20 5.53
N PRO A 112 -10.64 17.32 5.44
CA PRO A 112 -10.93 17.92 4.14
C PRO A 112 -9.66 18.27 3.35
N GLY A 113 -8.65 18.84 4.02
CA GLY A 113 -7.36 19.15 3.39
C GLY A 113 -6.57 17.90 3.01
N LEU A 114 -6.54 16.88 3.87
CA LEU A 114 -5.88 15.61 3.59
C LEU A 114 -6.50 14.91 2.38
N LEU A 115 -7.83 14.81 2.33
CA LEU A 115 -8.55 14.18 1.24
C LEU A 115 -8.41 14.97 -0.07
N ALA A 116 -8.50 16.30 -0.04
CA ALA A 116 -8.27 17.14 -1.21
C ALA A 116 -6.84 16.97 -1.77
N ALA A 117 -5.82 17.02 -0.91
CA ALA A 117 -4.43 16.78 -1.31
C ALA A 117 -4.23 15.37 -1.89
N THR A 118 -4.92 14.37 -1.34
CA THR A 118 -4.85 12.98 -1.81
C THR A 118 -5.52 12.83 -3.18
N MET A 119 -6.71 13.41 -3.39
CA MET A 119 -7.39 13.36 -4.69
C MET A 119 -6.59 14.04 -5.79
N LEU A 120 -6.04 15.23 -5.52
CA LEU A 120 -5.15 15.93 -6.45
C LEU A 120 -3.89 15.10 -6.77
N MET A 121 -3.28 14.49 -5.75
CA MET A 121 -2.13 13.61 -5.91
C MET A 121 -2.48 12.39 -6.77
N LEU A 122 -3.60 11.71 -6.52
CA LEU A 122 -4.00 10.52 -7.27
C LEU A 122 -4.29 10.87 -8.74
N ALA A 123 -5.06 11.94 -8.98
CA ALA A 123 -5.45 12.35 -10.31
C ALA A 123 -4.29 12.95 -11.12
N GLY A 124 -3.36 13.63 -10.44
CA GLY A 124 -2.29 14.39 -11.07
C GLY A 124 -1.06 13.60 -11.48
N GLY A 125 -1.02 12.28 -11.22
CA GLY A 125 0.04 11.40 -11.70
C GLY A 125 1.23 11.08 -10.77
N PRO A 126 1.48 11.73 -9.62
CA PRO A 126 2.50 11.25 -8.68
C PRO A 126 2.34 9.78 -8.31
N SER A 127 3.46 9.07 -8.15
CA SER A 127 3.45 7.64 -7.90
C SER A 127 3.27 7.31 -6.41
N LEU A 128 2.05 7.53 -5.91
CA LEU A 128 1.60 7.13 -4.58
C LEU A 128 0.17 6.59 -4.64
N GLY A 129 -0.19 5.78 -3.65
CA GLY A 129 -1.55 5.28 -3.50
C GLY A 129 -2.38 6.05 -2.46
N PRO A 130 -3.67 5.72 -2.31
CA PRO A 130 -4.58 6.35 -1.33
C PRO A 130 -4.42 5.82 0.10
N GLU A 131 -3.58 4.82 0.35
CA GLU A 131 -3.63 3.97 1.53
C GLU A 131 -3.45 4.75 2.83
N ASN A 132 -2.35 5.49 2.96
CA ASN A 132 -2.05 6.22 4.20
C ASN A 132 -3.11 7.29 4.50
N PRO A 133 -3.48 8.18 3.54
CA PRO A 133 -4.52 9.18 3.79
C PRO A 133 -5.89 8.59 4.10
N VAL A 134 -6.30 7.53 3.40
CA VAL A 134 -7.62 6.91 3.61
C VAL A 134 -7.66 6.16 4.94
N ILE A 135 -6.61 5.43 5.32
CA ILE A 135 -6.50 4.81 6.65
C ILE A 135 -6.64 5.88 7.73
N MET A 136 -5.90 6.99 7.60
CA MET A 136 -5.99 8.08 8.57
C MET A 136 -7.39 8.71 8.65
N ALA A 137 -8.04 8.93 7.51
CA ALA A 137 -9.38 9.48 7.46
C ALA A 137 -10.39 8.56 8.13
N ASN A 138 -10.33 7.27 7.81
CA ASN A 138 -11.21 6.25 8.39
C ASN A 138 -10.97 6.10 9.89
N VAL A 139 -9.71 6.06 10.35
CA VAL A 139 -9.37 6.00 11.78
C VAL A 139 -9.89 7.23 12.52
N ALA A 140 -9.69 8.44 11.97
CA ALA A 140 -10.17 9.66 12.59
C ALA A 140 -11.70 9.71 12.72
N LEU A 141 -12.41 9.31 11.66
CA LEU A 141 -13.87 9.27 11.64
C LEU A 141 -14.44 8.18 12.53
N ALA A 142 -13.91 6.95 12.45
CA ALA A 142 -14.34 5.84 13.28
C ALA A 142 -14.12 6.14 14.76
N PHE A 143 -12.96 6.71 15.13
CA PHE A 143 -12.69 7.11 16.50
C PHE A 143 -13.62 8.23 16.97
N TRP A 144 -13.82 9.28 16.16
CA TRP A 144 -14.68 10.41 16.52
C TRP A 144 -16.16 10.01 16.65
N LEU A 145 -16.71 9.33 15.65
CA LEU A 145 -18.09 8.83 15.67
C LEU A 145 -18.29 7.77 16.76
N GLY A 146 -17.35 6.83 16.88
CA GLY A 146 -17.41 5.75 17.85
C GLY A 146 -17.43 6.25 19.29
N ARG A 147 -16.59 7.26 19.62
CA ARG A 147 -16.59 7.91 20.93
C ARG A 147 -17.88 8.69 21.23
N ARG A 148 -18.57 9.18 20.19
CA ARG A 148 -19.82 9.94 20.32
C ARG A 148 -21.05 9.03 20.43
N LEU A 149 -21.13 8.00 19.60
CA LEU A 149 -22.29 7.12 19.50
C LEU A 149 -22.26 5.98 20.53
N LEU A 150 -21.07 5.45 20.82
CA LEU A 150 -20.89 4.28 21.68
C LEU A 150 -19.76 4.52 22.71
N PRO A 151 -19.94 5.50 23.63
CA PRO A 151 -18.89 5.95 24.55
C PRO A 151 -18.41 4.88 25.54
N ARG A 152 -19.20 3.82 25.75
CA ARG A 152 -18.89 2.70 26.65
C ARG A 152 -17.83 1.75 26.08
N MET A 153 -17.58 1.78 24.77
CA MET A 153 -16.57 0.91 24.15
C MET A 153 -15.15 1.45 24.31
N PRO A 154 -14.13 0.56 24.38
CA PRO A 154 -12.73 0.97 24.47
C PRO A 154 -12.33 1.87 23.30
N GLY A 155 -11.78 3.04 23.58
CA GLY A 155 -11.36 3.98 22.53
C GLY A 155 -10.32 3.41 21.56
N ALA A 156 -9.46 2.51 22.05
CA ALA A 156 -8.42 1.84 21.25
C ALA A 156 -8.98 0.83 20.22
N LEU A 157 -10.25 0.43 20.32
CA LEU A 157 -10.87 -0.49 19.37
C LEU A 157 -11.11 0.19 18.01
N TRP A 158 -11.53 1.45 17.99
CA TRP A 158 -11.94 2.12 16.76
C TRP A 158 -10.83 2.25 15.71
N PRO A 159 -9.60 2.66 16.06
CA PRO A 159 -8.50 2.69 15.09
C PRO A 159 -8.22 1.31 14.50
N VAL A 160 -8.21 0.26 15.34
CA VAL A 160 -7.96 -1.12 14.94
C VAL A 160 -9.01 -1.61 13.93
N LEU A 161 -10.30 -1.34 14.18
CA LEU A 161 -11.37 -1.69 13.25
C LEU A 161 -11.25 -0.94 11.93
N ALA A 162 -10.94 0.36 11.98
CA ALA A 162 -10.82 1.19 10.79
C ALA A 162 -9.59 0.83 9.94
N GLU A 163 -8.45 0.53 10.56
CA GLU A 163 -7.26 0.04 9.87
C GLU A 163 -7.54 -1.28 9.17
N ALA A 164 -8.09 -2.28 9.87
CA ALA A 164 -8.46 -3.56 9.27
C ALA A 164 -9.50 -3.40 8.15
N ALA A 165 -10.55 -2.62 8.39
CA ALA A 165 -11.57 -2.31 7.38
C ALA A 165 -10.95 -1.70 6.11
N THR A 166 -10.04 -0.75 6.28
CA THR A 166 -9.42 -0.04 5.16
C THR A 166 -8.45 -0.94 4.40
N ILE A 167 -7.62 -1.74 5.09
CA ILE A 167 -6.72 -2.71 4.45
C ILE A 167 -7.55 -3.75 3.68
N GLY A 168 -8.64 -4.25 4.27
CA GLY A 168 -9.58 -5.15 3.59
C GLY A 168 -10.19 -4.54 2.34
N ALA A 169 -10.61 -3.27 2.40
CA ALA A 169 -11.16 -2.54 1.26
C ALA A 169 -10.13 -2.29 0.14
N LEU A 170 -8.90 -1.90 0.50
CA LEU A 170 -7.85 -1.57 -0.45
C LEU A 170 -7.30 -2.77 -1.21
N PHE A 171 -7.20 -3.94 -0.55
CA PHE A 171 -6.47 -5.08 -1.09
C PHE A 171 -7.32 -6.34 -1.25
N GLY A 172 -8.60 -6.32 -0.87
CA GLY A 172 -9.48 -7.49 -0.98
C GLY A 172 -9.08 -8.67 -0.10
N THR A 173 -8.28 -8.46 0.95
CA THR A 173 -7.70 -9.54 1.78
C THR A 173 -8.08 -9.39 3.26
N PRO A 174 -9.28 -9.87 3.67
CA PRO A 174 -9.75 -9.79 5.07
C PRO A 174 -8.80 -10.42 6.09
N VAL A 175 -8.14 -11.51 5.70
CA VAL A 175 -7.21 -12.25 6.55
C VAL A 175 -5.97 -11.42 6.83
N ALA A 176 -5.39 -10.79 5.80
CA ALA A 176 -4.23 -9.91 5.96
C ALA A 176 -4.57 -8.72 6.87
N ALA A 177 -5.72 -8.08 6.62
CA ALA A 177 -6.22 -6.98 7.42
C ALA A 177 -6.33 -7.30 8.90
N ALA A 178 -6.82 -8.49 9.25
CA ALA A 178 -6.89 -8.93 10.64
C ALA A 178 -5.49 -9.22 11.21
N LEU A 179 -4.64 -9.94 10.46
CA LEU A 179 -3.34 -10.39 10.96
C LEU A 179 -2.29 -9.28 11.08
N VAL A 180 -2.44 -8.16 10.37
CA VAL A 180 -1.63 -6.94 10.59
C VAL A 180 -1.69 -6.49 12.04
N ILE A 181 -2.83 -6.69 12.70
CA ILE A 181 -3.00 -6.30 14.10
C ILE A 181 -2.24 -7.25 15.03
N SER A 182 -2.10 -8.52 14.66
CA SER A 182 -1.23 -9.46 15.39
C SER A 182 0.23 -9.03 15.35
N GLU A 183 0.71 -8.52 14.20
CA GLU A 183 2.05 -7.95 14.08
C GLU A 183 2.19 -6.64 14.88
N ALA A 184 1.18 -5.76 14.81
CA ALA A 184 1.18 -4.49 15.56
C ALA A 184 1.09 -4.69 17.09
N LEU A 185 0.50 -5.80 17.54
CA LEU A 185 0.39 -6.19 18.94
C LEU A 185 1.51 -7.12 19.41
N ALA A 186 2.39 -7.59 18.52
CA ALA A 186 3.51 -8.46 18.87
C ALA A 186 4.41 -7.75 19.91
N GLY A 187 4.42 -8.26 21.13
CA GLY A 187 5.13 -7.66 22.28
C GLY A 187 4.23 -7.00 23.33
N ARG A 188 2.91 -6.94 23.13
CA ARG A 188 1.94 -6.60 24.18
C ARG A 188 1.26 -7.87 24.69
N PRO A 189 0.95 -7.98 26.01
CA PRO A 189 0.21 -9.12 26.53
C PRO A 189 -1.21 -9.11 25.94
N ALA A 190 -1.43 -9.92 24.91
CA ALA A 190 -2.77 -10.20 24.40
C ALA A 190 -3.52 -11.02 25.46
N LYS A 191 -4.68 -10.53 25.89
CA LYS A 191 -5.55 -11.28 26.80
C LYS A 191 -6.41 -12.24 25.98
N GLY A 192 -6.49 -13.50 26.39
CA GLY A 192 -7.35 -14.49 25.72
C GLY A 192 -6.74 -15.10 24.46
N ALA A 193 -7.54 -15.88 23.74
CA ALA A 193 -7.11 -16.52 22.50
C ALA A 193 -6.87 -15.49 21.38
N LEU A 194 -5.92 -15.77 20.49
CA LEU A 194 -5.64 -14.90 19.34
C LEU A 194 -6.89 -14.69 18.47
N TRP A 195 -7.65 -15.76 18.23
CA TRP A 195 -8.86 -15.71 17.40
C TRP A 195 -9.91 -14.74 17.95
N ASP A 196 -10.09 -14.70 19.28
CA ASP A 196 -11.03 -13.79 19.93
C ASP A 196 -10.64 -12.32 19.72
N ASN A 197 -9.33 -12.03 19.76
CA ASN A 197 -8.79 -10.70 19.51
C ASN A 197 -8.89 -10.29 18.03
N LEU A 198 -8.87 -11.26 17.11
CA LEU A 198 -8.98 -11.04 15.68
C LEU A 198 -10.43 -11.02 15.18
N PHE A 199 -11.41 -11.46 15.97
CA PHE A 199 -12.80 -11.56 15.55
C PHE A 199 -13.36 -10.24 15.00
N ALA A 200 -13.28 -9.15 15.78
CA ALA A 200 -13.83 -7.87 15.37
C ALA A 200 -13.04 -7.21 14.21
N PRO A 201 -11.69 -7.22 14.22
CA PRO A 201 -10.92 -6.76 13.06
C PRO A 201 -11.17 -7.57 11.78
N LEU A 202 -11.30 -8.89 11.88
CA LEU A 202 -11.63 -9.75 10.74
C LEU A 202 -13.01 -9.43 10.19
N ALA A 203 -14.00 -9.23 11.05
CA ALA A 203 -15.34 -8.80 10.62
C ALA A 203 -15.31 -7.44 9.92
N ALA A 204 -14.54 -6.48 10.43
CA ALA A 204 -14.38 -5.15 9.82
C ALA A 204 -13.65 -5.23 8.46
N GLY A 205 -12.54 -5.96 8.39
CA GLY A 205 -11.78 -6.20 7.16
C GLY A 205 -12.59 -6.96 6.11
N ALA A 206 -13.37 -7.96 6.52
CA ALA A 206 -14.27 -8.70 5.65
C ALA A 206 -15.39 -7.80 5.10
N ALA A 207 -16.04 -7.01 5.95
CA ALA A 207 -17.04 -6.05 5.51
C ALA A 207 -16.46 -5.00 4.55
N GLY A 208 -15.26 -4.48 4.82
CA GLY A 208 -14.55 -3.55 3.94
C GLY A 208 -14.24 -4.16 2.57
N ALA A 209 -13.68 -5.37 2.55
CA ALA A 209 -13.38 -6.10 1.32
C ALA A 209 -14.65 -6.40 0.51
N MET A 210 -15.69 -6.94 1.17
CA MET A 210 -16.93 -7.33 0.50
C MET A 210 -17.72 -6.12 -0.01
N THR A 211 -17.75 -5.00 0.73
CA THR A 211 -18.41 -3.78 0.26
C THR A 211 -17.73 -3.28 -1.02
N THR A 212 -16.40 -3.27 -1.05
CA THR A 212 -15.64 -2.86 -2.24
C THR A 212 -15.90 -3.81 -3.40
N ALA A 213 -15.87 -5.13 -3.15
CA ALA A 213 -16.15 -6.16 -4.13
C ALA A 213 -17.56 -6.06 -4.75
N LEU A 214 -18.56 -5.72 -3.94
CA LEU A 214 -19.96 -5.66 -4.35
C LEU A 214 -20.34 -4.33 -5.02
N VAL A 215 -19.68 -3.22 -4.67
CA VAL A 215 -20.01 -1.89 -5.20
C VAL A 215 -19.21 -1.55 -6.44
N ALA A 216 -17.90 -1.85 -6.44
CA ALA A 216 -16.98 -1.42 -7.50
C ALA A 216 -16.46 -2.58 -8.36
N HIS A 217 -16.75 -3.83 -7.98
CA HIS A 217 -16.30 -5.04 -8.68
C HIS A 217 -14.81 -5.04 -9.09
N PRO A 218 -13.86 -4.66 -8.20
CA PRO A 218 -12.45 -4.66 -8.53
C PRO A 218 -11.95 -6.08 -8.81
N THR A 219 -11.26 -6.24 -9.93
CA THR A 219 -10.50 -7.44 -10.24
C THR A 219 -9.04 -7.19 -9.88
N PHE A 220 -8.59 -7.75 -8.75
CA PHE A 220 -7.16 -7.78 -8.41
C PHE A 220 -6.41 -8.88 -9.17
N ASP A 221 -7.12 -9.90 -9.63
CA ASP A 221 -6.57 -10.94 -10.47
C ASP A 221 -6.11 -10.35 -11.82
N LEU A 222 -4.83 -10.51 -12.10
CA LEU A 222 -4.20 -9.99 -13.31
C LEU A 222 -4.50 -10.84 -14.56
N GLY A 223 -5.18 -11.99 -14.41
CA GLY A 223 -5.48 -12.88 -15.53
C GLY A 223 -4.25 -13.54 -16.14
N LEU A 224 -3.17 -13.65 -15.35
CA LEU A 224 -1.93 -14.30 -15.78
C LEU A 224 -2.14 -15.81 -15.96
N PRO A 225 -1.38 -16.46 -16.87
CA PRO A 225 -1.47 -17.91 -17.07
C PRO A 225 -1.33 -18.67 -15.74
N PRO A 226 -2.27 -19.58 -15.41
CA PRO A 226 -2.28 -20.24 -14.12
C PRO A 226 -1.07 -21.16 -13.98
N LEU A 227 -0.46 -21.14 -12.79
CA LEU A 227 0.58 -22.10 -12.44
C LEU A 227 -0.05 -23.50 -12.29
N GLY A 228 0.49 -24.46 -13.03
CA GLY A 228 0.11 -25.87 -12.92
C GLY A 228 0.64 -26.51 -11.63
N ARG A 229 1.13 -27.75 -11.73
CA ARG A 229 1.76 -28.42 -10.58
C ARG A 229 3.09 -27.74 -10.24
N PRO A 230 3.37 -27.46 -8.95
CA PRO A 230 4.62 -26.82 -8.56
C PRO A 230 5.80 -27.73 -8.86
N ARG A 231 6.85 -27.18 -9.47
CA ARG A 231 8.14 -27.86 -9.71
C ARG A 231 9.21 -27.30 -8.77
N TRP A 232 10.32 -28.03 -8.64
CA TRP A 232 11.49 -27.57 -7.87
C TRP A 232 12.05 -26.25 -8.40
N ASP A 233 12.04 -26.06 -9.71
CA ASP A 233 12.50 -24.83 -10.37
C ASP A 233 11.62 -23.63 -10.00
N ASP A 234 10.30 -23.85 -9.86
CA ASP A 234 9.36 -22.81 -9.45
C ASP A 234 9.62 -22.39 -8.00
N LEU A 235 9.92 -23.35 -7.12
CA LEU A 235 10.31 -23.04 -5.74
C LEU A 235 11.60 -22.21 -5.69
N LEU A 236 12.63 -22.61 -6.43
CA LEU A 236 13.89 -21.87 -6.50
C LEU A 236 13.68 -20.46 -7.07
N ALA A 237 12.90 -20.33 -8.15
CA ALA A 237 12.57 -19.04 -8.75
C ALA A 237 11.85 -18.12 -7.75
N ALA A 238 10.87 -18.64 -7.02
CA ALA A 238 10.15 -17.86 -6.00
C ALA A 238 11.10 -17.33 -4.91
N LEU A 239 11.99 -18.18 -4.40
CA LEU A 239 12.98 -17.81 -3.38
C LEU A 239 13.93 -16.71 -3.87
N VAL A 240 14.45 -16.86 -5.09
CA VAL A 240 15.41 -15.91 -5.67
C VAL A 240 14.74 -14.58 -6.00
N ILE A 241 13.59 -14.61 -6.68
CA ILE A 241 12.90 -13.40 -7.15
C ILE A 241 12.40 -12.58 -5.96
N ALA A 242 11.76 -13.21 -4.96
CA ALA A 242 11.30 -12.49 -3.77
C ALA A 242 12.47 -11.88 -2.99
N SER A 243 13.58 -12.61 -2.83
CA SER A 243 14.77 -12.10 -2.14
C SER A 243 15.41 -10.92 -2.91
N ALA A 244 15.52 -11.03 -4.24
CA ALA A 244 16.09 -9.98 -5.08
C ALA A 244 15.21 -8.72 -5.11
N ALA A 245 13.88 -8.87 -5.19
CA ALA A 245 12.95 -7.76 -5.08
C ALA A 245 12.99 -7.09 -3.70
N ALA A 246 13.16 -7.87 -2.63
CA ALA A 246 13.35 -7.33 -1.28
C ALA A 246 14.65 -6.53 -1.18
N LEU A 247 15.75 -6.97 -1.78
CA LEU A 247 17.00 -6.22 -1.84
C LEU A 247 16.86 -4.91 -2.63
N LEU A 248 16.15 -4.93 -3.75
CA LEU A 248 15.84 -3.73 -4.53
C LEU A 248 15.02 -2.73 -3.71
N GLY A 249 13.96 -3.20 -3.03
CA GLY A 249 13.17 -2.36 -2.13
C GLY A 249 14.00 -1.82 -0.96
N LEU A 250 14.92 -2.62 -0.42
CA LEU A 250 15.81 -2.20 0.65
C LEU A 250 16.78 -1.10 0.20
N ALA A 251 17.24 -1.12 -1.06
CA ALA A 251 18.03 -0.03 -1.61
C ALA A 251 17.25 1.30 -1.57
N ALA A 252 15.95 1.27 -1.91
CA ALA A 252 15.09 2.44 -1.79
C ALA A 252 14.87 2.86 -0.33
N VAL A 253 14.66 1.91 0.58
CA VAL A 253 14.56 2.16 2.03
C VAL A 253 15.79 2.90 2.55
N TYR A 254 16.99 2.48 2.15
CA TYR A 254 18.23 3.16 2.54
C TYR A 254 18.41 4.52 1.87
N ALA A 255 17.93 4.69 0.63
CA ALA A 255 17.95 5.98 -0.07
C ALA A 255 16.95 6.99 0.54
N PHE A 256 15.83 6.52 1.07
CA PHE A 256 14.71 7.33 1.55
C PHE A 256 15.09 8.50 2.48
N PRO A 257 15.85 8.31 3.58
CA PRO A 257 16.24 9.42 4.46
C PRO A 257 17.10 10.49 3.76
N TYR A 258 17.89 10.12 2.75
CA TYR A 258 18.73 11.06 2.01
C TYR A 258 17.89 11.90 1.05
N VAL A 259 17.00 11.26 0.28
CA VAL A 259 16.09 11.95 -0.64
C VAL A 259 15.16 12.88 0.14
N HIS A 260 14.59 12.39 1.24
CA HIS A 260 13.77 13.24 2.12
C HIS A 260 14.55 14.43 2.70
N ARG A 261 15.82 14.24 3.09
CA ARG A 261 16.67 15.34 3.56
C ARG A 261 16.93 16.40 2.48
N VAL A 262 17.05 16.00 1.22
CA VAL A 262 17.21 16.95 0.10
C VAL A 262 15.96 17.82 -0.04
N PHE A 263 14.77 17.22 -0.05
CA PHE A 263 13.52 17.98 -0.15
C PHE A 263 13.21 18.79 1.12
N SER A 264 13.52 18.29 2.30
CA SER A 264 13.27 19.02 3.56
C SER A 264 14.13 20.28 3.69
N ARG A 265 15.31 20.32 3.05
CA ARG A 265 16.14 21.54 2.95
C ARG A 265 15.50 22.66 2.13
N LEU A 266 14.53 22.35 1.26
CA LEU A 266 13.79 23.38 0.52
C LEU A 266 12.82 24.15 1.45
N GLY A 267 12.54 23.64 2.65
CA GLY A 267 11.93 24.35 3.77
C GLY A 267 10.44 24.66 3.64
N HIS A 268 9.91 24.86 2.43
CA HIS A 268 8.54 25.29 2.21
C HIS A 268 7.77 24.34 1.27
N PRO A 269 6.51 23.95 1.60
CA PRO A 269 5.72 23.02 0.77
C PRO A 269 5.47 23.53 -0.65
N MET A 270 5.28 24.85 -0.83
CA MET A 270 5.15 25.48 -2.17
C MET A 270 6.43 25.46 -3.01
N VAL A 271 7.56 24.99 -2.47
CA VAL A 271 8.80 24.78 -3.22
C VAL A 271 9.06 23.29 -3.38
N ALA A 272 9.00 22.54 -2.28
CA ALA A 272 9.28 21.11 -2.27
C ALA A 272 8.34 20.30 -3.17
N LEU A 273 7.02 20.59 -3.14
CA LEU A 273 6.03 19.84 -3.91
C LEU A 273 6.08 20.15 -5.42
N PRO A 274 6.18 21.42 -5.88
CA PRO A 274 6.39 21.71 -7.30
C PRO A 274 7.70 21.16 -7.85
N VAL A 275 8.81 21.26 -7.12
CA VAL A 275 10.10 20.67 -7.53
C VAL A 275 9.98 19.14 -7.59
N GLY A 276 9.31 18.53 -6.61
CA GLY A 276 8.99 17.10 -6.64
C GLY A 276 8.15 16.73 -7.87
N GLY A 277 7.11 17.51 -8.19
CA GLY A 277 6.29 17.36 -9.39
C GLY A 277 7.10 17.46 -10.69
N LEU A 278 8.02 18.43 -10.79
CA LEU A 278 8.91 18.55 -11.94
C LEU A 278 9.81 17.32 -12.10
N VAL A 279 10.44 16.86 -11.01
CA VAL A 279 11.28 15.65 -11.03
C VAL A 279 10.45 14.42 -11.42
N LEU A 280 9.23 14.29 -10.91
CA LEU A 280 8.31 13.22 -11.30
C LEU A 280 7.93 13.30 -12.78
N GLY A 281 7.74 14.50 -13.34
CA GLY A 281 7.50 14.70 -14.77
C GLY A 281 8.68 14.27 -15.64
N LEU A 282 9.91 14.55 -15.20
CA LEU A 282 11.12 14.09 -15.88
C LEU A 282 11.26 12.55 -15.81
N LEU A 283 10.95 11.96 -14.66
CA LEU A 283 10.90 10.50 -14.52
C LEU A 283 9.80 9.88 -15.39
N GLY A 284 8.63 10.50 -15.47
CA GLY A 284 7.54 10.10 -16.36
C GLY A 284 7.94 10.19 -17.84
N ALA A 285 8.72 11.20 -18.23
CA ALA A 285 9.28 11.28 -19.57
C ALA A 285 10.27 10.14 -19.90
N LEU A 286 11.03 9.68 -18.89
CA LEU A 286 11.97 8.58 -19.04
C LEU A 286 11.29 7.21 -19.06
N GLY A 287 10.33 6.97 -18.16
CA GLY A 287 9.65 5.68 -18.00
C GLY A 287 8.38 5.52 -18.83
N GLY A 288 7.86 6.61 -19.38
CA GLY A 288 6.57 6.65 -20.04
C GLY A 288 5.38 6.66 -19.07
N HIS A 289 4.18 6.76 -19.63
CA HIS A 289 2.94 6.95 -18.88
C HIS A 289 2.62 5.82 -17.88
N LEU A 290 3.05 4.59 -18.15
CA LEU A 290 2.86 3.45 -17.24
C LEU A 290 3.56 3.64 -15.87
N THR A 291 4.55 4.52 -15.80
CA THR A 291 5.23 4.83 -14.54
C THR A 291 4.49 5.86 -13.69
N LEU A 292 3.42 6.48 -14.18
CA LEU A 292 2.60 7.44 -13.45
C LEU A 292 1.56 6.75 -12.55
N PHE A 293 0.92 7.53 -11.68
CA PHE A 293 -0.19 7.10 -10.81
C PHE A 293 0.17 6.01 -9.79
N LYS A 294 -0.86 5.54 -9.08
CA LYS A 294 -0.81 4.45 -8.09
C LYS A 294 -0.32 3.13 -8.70
N GLY A 295 -0.53 2.87 -10.00
CA GLY A 295 0.05 1.74 -10.71
C GLY A 295 -0.86 0.52 -10.88
N LEU A 296 -2.07 0.48 -10.28
CA LEU A 296 -2.90 -0.74 -10.31
C LEU A 296 -3.39 -1.09 -11.72
N SER A 297 -3.92 -0.10 -12.45
CA SER A 297 -4.38 -0.27 -13.84
C SER A 297 -3.20 -0.56 -14.77
N GLU A 298 -2.06 0.09 -14.51
CA GLU A 298 -0.84 -0.06 -15.29
C GLU A 298 -0.20 -1.44 -15.09
N VAL A 299 -0.28 -2.03 -13.88
CA VAL A 299 0.11 -3.44 -13.66
C VAL A 299 -0.78 -4.38 -14.45
N ALA A 300 -2.09 -4.17 -14.45
CA ALA A 300 -3.01 -5.00 -15.23
C ALA A 300 -2.70 -4.90 -16.74
N GLU A 301 -2.33 -3.72 -17.24
CA GLU A 301 -1.87 -3.57 -18.62
C GLU A 301 -0.58 -4.35 -18.89
N LEU A 302 0.44 -4.24 -18.02
CA LEU A 302 1.68 -5.00 -18.16
C LEU A 302 1.46 -6.51 -18.11
N ALA A 303 0.51 -6.98 -17.30
CA ALA A 303 0.23 -8.40 -17.12
C ALA A 303 -0.54 -9.02 -18.30
N ARG A 304 -1.24 -8.23 -19.12
CA ARG A 304 -1.95 -8.75 -20.32
C ARG A 304 -1.01 -9.25 -21.40
N ASP A 305 0.20 -8.71 -21.46
CA ASP A 305 1.22 -9.10 -22.45
C ASP A 305 2.60 -9.27 -21.78
N PRO A 306 2.80 -10.37 -21.03
CA PRO A 306 4.06 -10.63 -20.32
C PRO A 306 5.28 -10.76 -21.23
N ASP A 307 5.07 -11.15 -22.49
CA ASP A 307 6.12 -11.37 -23.50
C ASP A 307 6.34 -10.15 -24.40
N GLY A 308 5.46 -9.13 -24.33
CA GLY A 308 5.47 -7.96 -25.21
C GLY A 308 6.60 -6.97 -24.98
N ARG A 309 7.43 -7.16 -23.95
CA ARG A 309 8.55 -6.26 -23.61
C ARG A 309 9.80 -7.04 -23.26
N THR A 310 10.94 -6.44 -23.57
CA THR A 310 12.25 -6.98 -23.18
C THR A 310 12.48 -6.85 -21.67
N ALA A 311 13.34 -7.70 -21.12
CA ALA A 311 13.77 -7.61 -19.72
C ALA A 311 14.28 -6.20 -19.34
N GLY A 312 15.05 -5.55 -20.23
CA GLY A 312 15.56 -4.20 -20.00
C GLY A 312 14.45 -3.15 -19.89
N GLN A 313 13.37 -3.29 -20.66
CA GLN A 313 12.21 -2.38 -20.59
C GLN A 313 11.44 -2.58 -19.27
N PHE A 314 11.16 -3.82 -18.86
CA PHE A 314 10.54 -4.09 -17.56
C PHE A 314 11.41 -3.60 -16.39
N ALA A 315 12.72 -3.81 -16.46
CA ALA A 315 13.67 -3.31 -15.46
C ALA A 315 13.66 -1.78 -15.40
N THR A 316 13.59 -1.10 -16.54
CA THR A 316 13.49 0.37 -16.62
C THR A 316 12.21 0.86 -15.95
N LEU A 317 11.07 0.23 -16.23
CA LEU A 317 9.80 0.56 -15.57
C LEU A 317 9.88 0.38 -14.05
N ALA A 318 10.46 -0.72 -13.58
CA ALA A 318 10.64 -0.99 -12.16
C ALA A 318 11.51 0.09 -11.48
N VAL A 319 12.67 0.42 -12.06
CA VAL A 319 13.60 1.40 -11.50
C VAL A 319 13.03 2.82 -11.53
N VAL A 320 12.41 3.22 -12.65
CA VAL A 320 11.79 4.56 -12.76
C VAL A 320 10.63 4.70 -11.78
N LYS A 321 9.77 3.67 -11.65
CA LYS A 321 8.66 3.69 -10.68
C LYS A 321 9.18 3.73 -9.24
N LEU A 322 10.27 3.02 -8.93
CA LEU A 322 10.92 3.08 -7.61
C LEU A 322 11.47 4.47 -7.30
N ALA A 323 12.12 5.11 -8.27
CA ALA A 323 12.59 6.49 -8.15
C ALA A 323 11.43 7.47 -7.97
N ALA A 324 10.34 7.29 -8.73
CA ALA A 324 9.14 8.12 -8.64
C ALA A 324 8.47 7.98 -7.26
N LEU A 325 8.33 6.75 -6.75
CA LEU A 325 7.85 6.49 -5.40
C LEU A 325 8.73 7.18 -4.34
N LEU A 326 10.05 7.06 -4.46
CA LEU A 326 11.00 7.70 -3.53
C LEU A 326 10.85 9.21 -3.52
N VAL A 327 10.78 9.85 -4.68
CA VAL A 327 10.62 11.30 -4.82
C VAL A 327 9.27 11.73 -4.24
N ALA A 328 8.18 11.10 -4.67
CA ALA A 328 6.83 11.49 -4.24
C ALA A 328 6.64 11.33 -2.73
N ALA A 329 7.13 10.23 -2.14
CA ALA A 329 7.06 9.98 -0.70
C ALA A 329 8.00 10.91 0.12
N SER A 330 9.03 11.48 -0.51
CA SER A 330 10.03 12.33 0.15
C SER A 330 9.71 13.82 0.08
N CYS A 331 9.08 14.30 -1.01
CA CYS A 331 8.83 15.71 -1.24
C CYS A 331 7.57 16.25 -0.57
N GLY A 332 6.74 15.38 0.01
CA GLY A 332 5.59 15.75 0.84
C GLY A 332 4.22 15.47 0.24
N PHE A 333 4.12 14.76 -0.90
CA PHE A 333 2.81 14.38 -1.45
C PHE A 333 2.06 13.47 -0.46
N ARG A 334 0.73 13.64 -0.37
CA ARG A 334 -0.10 12.88 0.56
C ARG A 334 -0.54 11.58 -0.08
N GLY A 335 0.13 10.48 0.26
CA GLY A 335 -0.18 9.15 -0.26
C GLY A 335 0.56 8.03 0.45
N GLY A 336 0.15 6.79 0.15
CA GLY A 336 0.80 5.57 0.58
C GLY A 336 1.73 4.98 -0.48
N ARG A 337 2.46 3.95 -0.08
CA ARG A 337 3.57 3.36 -0.86
C ARG A 337 3.24 1.97 -1.43
N ILE A 338 2.10 1.37 -1.06
CA ILE A 338 1.83 -0.04 -1.36
C ILE A 338 1.55 -0.24 -2.84
N PHE A 339 0.59 0.47 -3.45
CA PHE A 339 0.27 0.29 -4.87
C PHE A 339 1.45 0.52 -5.81
N PRO A 340 2.26 1.60 -5.67
CA PRO A 340 3.47 1.74 -6.48
C PRO A 340 4.47 0.60 -6.26
N SER A 341 4.58 0.10 -5.02
CA SER A 341 5.44 -1.05 -4.69
C SER A 341 4.95 -2.35 -5.34
N VAL A 342 3.63 -2.54 -5.44
CA VAL A 342 3.03 -3.63 -6.23
C VAL A 342 3.44 -3.50 -7.69
N PHE A 343 3.37 -2.31 -8.28
CA PHE A 343 3.83 -2.09 -9.65
C PHE A 343 5.31 -2.42 -9.83
N ILE A 344 6.16 -1.93 -8.93
CA ILE A 344 7.61 -2.17 -9.04
C ILE A 344 7.90 -3.66 -8.91
N GLY A 345 7.25 -4.35 -7.96
CA GLY A 345 7.39 -5.79 -7.78
C GLY A 345 6.90 -6.59 -8.99
N ALA A 346 5.78 -6.19 -9.60
CA ALA A 346 5.26 -6.83 -10.80
C ALA A 346 6.19 -6.65 -12.00
N ALA A 347 6.66 -5.42 -12.26
CA ALA A 347 7.62 -5.14 -13.33
C ALA A 347 8.96 -5.87 -13.11
N PHE A 348 9.42 -5.96 -11.86
CA PHE A 348 10.61 -6.74 -11.51
C PHE A 348 10.39 -8.25 -11.73
N GLY A 349 9.22 -8.77 -11.37
CA GLY A 349 8.83 -10.15 -11.64
C GLY A 349 8.78 -10.49 -13.13
N LEU A 350 8.21 -9.59 -13.94
CA LEU A 350 8.20 -9.71 -15.40
C LEU A 350 9.59 -9.59 -16.02
N THR A 351 10.48 -8.80 -15.40
CA THR A 351 11.91 -8.79 -15.78
C THR A 351 12.53 -10.18 -15.61
N ALA A 352 12.26 -10.84 -14.48
CA ALA A 352 12.78 -12.19 -14.23
C ALA A 352 12.22 -13.21 -15.23
N HIS A 353 10.92 -13.13 -15.55
CA HIS A 353 10.30 -13.94 -16.60
C HIS A 353 10.95 -13.72 -17.98
N ALA A 354 11.15 -12.46 -18.38
CA ALA A 354 11.78 -12.12 -19.65
C ALA A 354 13.26 -12.52 -19.74
N LEU A 355 13.98 -12.59 -18.60
CA LEU A 355 15.36 -13.10 -18.55
C LEU A 355 15.43 -14.62 -18.56
N VAL A 356 14.48 -15.27 -17.90
CA VAL A 356 14.43 -16.73 -17.74
C VAL A 356 13.02 -17.19 -18.11
N PRO A 357 12.76 -17.53 -19.39
CA PRO A 357 11.43 -17.90 -19.87
C PRO A 357 10.79 -19.10 -19.15
N ALA A 358 11.61 -19.91 -18.46
CA ALA A 358 11.14 -21.02 -17.64
C ALA A 358 10.39 -20.57 -16.37
N VAL A 359 10.57 -19.33 -15.92
CA VAL A 359 9.85 -18.74 -14.78
C VAL A 359 8.44 -18.38 -15.23
N PRO A 360 7.38 -18.95 -14.66
CA PRO A 360 6.01 -18.56 -15.02
C PRO A 360 5.74 -17.09 -14.63
N PRO A 361 5.11 -16.28 -15.48
CA PRO A 361 4.93 -14.84 -15.23
C PRO A 361 4.10 -14.59 -13.96
N ALA A 362 3.07 -15.41 -13.72
CA ALA A 362 2.26 -15.39 -12.50
C ALA A 362 3.12 -15.55 -11.23
N LEU A 363 4.07 -16.48 -11.24
CA LEU A 363 4.98 -16.70 -10.12
C LEU A 363 5.98 -15.55 -9.97
N GLY A 364 6.56 -15.09 -11.08
CA GLY A 364 7.52 -13.99 -11.09
C GLY A 364 6.90 -12.71 -10.51
N VAL A 365 5.71 -12.33 -11.00
CA VAL A 365 4.96 -11.16 -10.51
C VAL A 365 4.66 -11.29 -9.02
N ALA A 366 4.06 -12.41 -8.59
CA ALA A 366 3.68 -12.58 -7.19
C ALA A 366 4.90 -12.59 -6.25
N ALA A 367 5.99 -13.26 -6.62
CA ALA A 367 7.22 -13.28 -5.83
C ALA A 367 7.89 -11.89 -5.78
N GLY A 368 7.91 -11.17 -6.91
CA GLY A 368 8.45 -9.82 -6.98
C GLY A 368 7.67 -8.83 -6.11
N VAL A 369 6.33 -8.90 -6.16
CA VAL A 369 5.43 -8.11 -5.30
C VAL A 369 5.66 -8.43 -3.83
N LEU A 370 5.71 -9.72 -3.45
CA LEU A 370 5.98 -10.15 -2.07
C LEU A 370 7.27 -9.52 -1.54
N GLY A 371 8.37 -9.68 -2.27
CA GLY A 371 9.68 -9.20 -1.86
C GLY A 371 9.73 -7.67 -1.72
N MET A 372 9.21 -6.96 -2.72
CA MET A 372 9.17 -5.50 -2.70
C MET A 372 8.31 -4.97 -1.55
N LEU A 373 7.12 -5.53 -1.33
CA LEU A 373 6.25 -5.13 -0.22
C LEU A 373 6.87 -5.44 1.14
N MET A 374 7.56 -6.57 1.31
CA MET A 374 8.23 -6.89 2.57
C MET A 374 9.28 -5.84 2.94
N ALA A 375 10.02 -5.32 1.94
CA ALA A 375 11.00 -4.28 2.16
C ALA A 375 10.37 -2.93 2.50
N VAL A 376 9.33 -2.52 1.76
CA VAL A 376 8.71 -1.20 1.90
C VAL A 376 7.79 -1.11 3.13
N THR A 377 6.99 -2.14 3.38
CA THR A 377 5.97 -2.14 4.45
C THR A 377 6.49 -2.71 5.76
N ARG A 378 7.49 -3.60 5.71
CA ARG A 378 7.94 -4.41 6.85
C ARG A 378 6.80 -5.17 7.54
N GLN A 379 5.77 -5.55 6.79
CA GLN A 379 4.64 -6.37 7.24
C GLN A 379 4.54 -7.66 6.44
N GLY A 380 4.65 -8.81 7.11
CA GLY A 380 4.68 -10.12 6.46
C GLY A 380 3.32 -10.49 5.86
N TRP A 381 2.25 -10.32 6.64
CA TRP A 381 0.90 -10.70 6.21
C TRP A 381 0.36 -9.88 5.06
N VAL A 382 0.53 -8.54 5.08
CA VAL A 382 0.11 -7.68 3.96
C VAL A 382 0.86 -8.07 2.70
N SER A 383 2.19 -8.19 2.79
CA SER A 383 3.02 -8.51 1.63
C SER A 383 2.62 -9.85 1.00
N LEU A 384 2.39 -10.89 1.83
CA LEU A 384 2.01 -12.22 1.37
C LEU A 384 0.63 -12.24 0.69
N PHE A 385 -0.39 -11.72 1.36
CA PHE A 385 -1.76 -11.80 0.85
C PHE A 385 -2.03 -10.81 -0.27
N THR A 386 -1.42 -9.62 -0.26
CA THR A 386 -1.49 -8.68 -1.39
C THR A 386 -0.81 -9.27 -2.63
N ALA A 387 0.30 -10.01 -2.49
CA ALA A 387 0.88 -10.73 -3.62
C ALA A 387 -0.01 -11.89 -4.11
N ALA A 388 -0.58 -12.67 -3.19
CA ALA A 388 -1.38 -13.84 -3.52
C ALA A 388 -2.69 -13.50 -4.25
N VAL A 389 -3.35 -12.39 -3.91
CA VAL A 389 -4.63 -11.98 -4.52
C VAL A 389 -4.47 -11.57 -5.99
N LEU A 390 -3.25 -11.25 -6.45
CA LEU A 390 -2.99 -10.84 -7.84
C LEU A 390 -3.03 -12.00 -8.85
N VAL A 391 -2.95 -13.24 -8.37
CA VAL A 391 -2.82 -14.45 -9.21
C VAL A 391 -3.87 -15.51 -8.88
N SER A 392 -4.61 -15.35 -7.78
CA SER A 392 -5.72 -16.24 -7.38
C SER A 392 -5.37 -17.75 -7.36
N SER A 393 -4.12 -18.12 -7.02
CA SER A 393 -3.63 -19.50 -7.08
C SER A 393 -3.17 -20.03 -5.71
N PRO A 394 -3.79 -21.11 -5.17
CA PRO A 394 -3.34 -21.74 -3.93
C PRO A 394 -1.89 -22.27 -4.00
N THR A 395 -1.48 -22.76 -5.18
CA THR A 395 -0.11 -23.23 -5.42
C THR A 395 0.89 -22.10 -5.27
N VAL A 396 0.60 -20.94 -5.88
CA VAL A 396 1.45 -19.75 -5.77
C VAL A 396 1.50 -19.29 -4.33
N LEU A 397 0.37 -19.23 -3.62
CA LEU A 397 0.35 -18.88 -2.19
C LEU A 397 1.27 -19.78 -1.36
N ALA A 398 1.26 -21.09 -1.58
CA ALA A 398 2.15 -22.02 -0.87
C ALA A 398 3.64 -21.73 -1.16
N LEU A 399 3.99 -21.45 -2.42
CA LEU A 399 5.36 -21.05 -2.81
C LEU A 399 5.76 -19.71 -2.17
N LEU A 400 4.84 -18.74 -2.14
CA LEU A 400 5.08 -17.44 -1.50
C LEU A 400 5.31 -17.58 0.00
N CYS A 401 4.62 -18.49 0.69
CA CYS A 401 4.90 -18.76 2.11
C CYS A 401 6.37 -19.16 2.33
N VAL A 402 6.92 -20.01 1.47
CA VAL A 402 8.34 -20.42 1.57
C VAL A 402 9.27 -19.27 1.15
N ALA A 403 8.95 -18.58 0.04
CA ALA A 403 9.71 -17.43 -0.45
C ALA A 403 9.75 -16.25 0.53
N SER A 404 8.73 -16.12 1.37
CA SER A 404 8.64 -15.08 2.40
C SER A 404 9.73 -15.22 3.46
N LEU A 405 10.22 -16.42 3.74
CA LEU A 405 11.21 -16.67 4.79
C LEU A 405 12.56 -16.00 4.51
N PRO A 406 13.26 -16.26 3.38
CA PRO A 406 14.51 -15.57 3.08
C PRO A 406 14.29 -14.07 2.82
N ALA A 407 13.20 -13.67 2.16
CA ALA A 407 12.87 -12.26 1.97
C ALA A 407 12.73 -11.54 3.32
N TRP A 408 12.04 -12.15 4.31
CA TRP A 408 11.92 -11.62 5.66
C TRP A 408 13.26 -11.55 6.39
N LEU A 409 14.12 -12.57 6.26
CA LEU A 409 15.47 -12.55 6.86
C LEU A 409 16.32 -11.39 6.34
N LEU A 410 16.14 -10.99 5.09
CA LEU A 410 16.86 -9.84 4.52
C LEU A 410 16.39 -8.51 5.10
N VAL A 411 15.08 -8.36 5.30
CA VAL A 411 14.48 -7.10 5.76
C VAL A 411 14.45 -6.98 7.28
N THR A 412 14.45 -8.10 8.02
CA THR A 412 14.35 -8.10 9.47
C THR A 412 15.53 -7.40 10.15
N GLY A 413 15.24 -6.55 11.14
CA GLY A 413 16.23 -5.71 11.83
C GLY A 413 16.86 -4.60 10.97
N ARG A 414 16.43 -4.43 9.71
CA ARG A 414 16.85 -3.32 8.84
C ARG A 414 15.94 -2.11 9.04
N PRO A 415 16.39 -0.91 8.59
CA PRO A 415 15.52 0.25 8.61
C PRO A 415 14.21 0.01 7.87
N GLN A 416 13.16 0.71 8.28
CA GLN A 416 11.87 0.75 7.63
C GLN A 416 11.84 1.95 6.68
N MET A 417 10.97 1.93 5.67
CA MET A 417 10.72 3.10 4.82
C MET A 417 9.90 4.17 5.55
N GLN A 418 10.27 4.48 6.78
CA GLN A 418 9.57 5.40 7.67
C GLN A 418 10.61 6.16 8.48
N LEU A 419 10.40 7.47 8.62
CA LEU A 419 11.28 8.35 9.35
C LEU A 419 10.66 8.75 10.69
N SER A 420 11.51 8.93 11.70
CA SER A 420 11.14 9.62 12.92
C SER A 420 10.89 11.10 12.64
N LYS A 421 10.31 11.82 13.60
CA LYS A 421 10.13 13.28 13.50
C LYS A 421 11.46 14.03 13.33
N ASP A 422 12.57 13.43 13.75
CA ASP A 422 13.92 13.99 13.62
C ASP A 422 14.59 13.60 12.27
N GLY A 423 13.86 12.94 11.37
CA GLY A 423 14.35 12.53 10.05
C GLY A 423 15.30 11.33 10.06
N ARG A 424 15.35 10.56 11.15
CA ARG A 424 16.13 9.31 11.25
C ARG A 424 15.27 8.12 10.82
N ALA A 425 15.85 7.15 10.12
CA ALA A 425 15.12 5.95 9.75
C ALA A 425 14.76 5.11 10.98
N ILE A 426 13.50 4.67 11.06
CA ILE A 426 13.01 3.75 12.08
C ILE A 426 13.56 2.35 11.77
N ARG A 427 13.83 1.51 12.78
CA ARG A 427 14.30 0.12 12.61
C ARG A 427 13.24 -0.83 13.13
#